data_AF-A0A7W1J5V6-F1
#
_entry.id   AF-A0A7W1J5V6-F1
#
_cell.length_a   1.000
_cell.length_b   1.000
_cell.length_c   1.000
_cell.angle_alpha   90.00
_cell.angle_beta   90.00
_cell.angle_gamma   90.00
#
_symmetry.space_group_name_H-M   'P 1'
#
loop_
_entity.id
_entity.type
_entity.pdbx_description
1 polymer ?
#
loop_
_entity_poly.entity_id
_entity_poly.type
_entity_poly.pdbx_seq_one_letter_code
_entity_poly.pdbx_strand_id
1 'polypeptide(L)'
;MIRKATLILLFITCKIVIAQSYELINNDTLNYTDAAGKKQAKWIIFNKTLHKPDYTDDQKVEEGRFVDSKKTGIWREFFPNNNLKSKITYENNRPSGYAIMYHDNGKIKEEGLWKNNRWVGEYKLYFENGQVQQDFTFNTTGKREGQQTYYFENGQKAIEGNWAEGKEAGILKEYYENGDIKAEKNFNGGMLDVASTKTYEPKKPIV
;
A
#
# COMPACT_ATOMS: atom_id res chain seq x y z
N MET A 1 38.55 10.08 73.80
CA MET A 1 38.25 10.73 72.51
C MET A 1 38.32 9.67 71.42
N ILE A 2 37.19 9.06 71.03
CA ILE A 2 37.15 7.97 70.04
C ILE A 2 36.74 8.57 68.70
N ARG A 3 37.67 8.61 67.73
CA ARG A 3 37.39 9.04 66.36
C ARG A 3 36.76 7.88 65.59
N LYS A 4 35.49 8.03 65.18
CA LYS A 4 34.84 7.13 64.23
C LYS A 4 35.34 7.48 62.82
N ALA A 5 35.97 6.52 62.14
CA ALA A 5 36.32 6.63 60.73
C ALA A 5 35.11 6.16 59.90
N THR A 6 34.56 7.06 59.08
CA THR A 6 33.49 6.74 58.14
C THR A 6 34.12 6.21 56.85
N LEU A 7 33.88 4.94 56.53
CA LEU A 7 34.27 4.32 55.27
C LEU A 7 33.23 4.66 54.20
N ILE A 8 33.61 5.44 53.19
CA ILE A 8 32.77 5.74 52.02
C ILE A 8 33.06 4.70 50.95
N LEU A 9 32.11 3.80 50.71
CA LEU A 9 32.18 2.79 49.65
C LEU A 9 31.69 3.41 48.33
N LEU A 10 32.61 3.70 47.40
CA LEU A 10 32.28 4.20 46.07
C LEU A 10 31.92 3.01 45.16
N PHE A 11 30.64 2.81 44.88
CA PHE A 11 30.19 1.80 43.92
C PHE A 11 30.45 2.28 42.49
N ILE A 12 31.53 1.78 41.87
CA ILE A 12 31.80 1.97 40.43
C ILE A 12 30.90 0.98 39.68
N THR A 13 29.81 1.46 39.08
CA THR A 13 28.98 0.63 38.21
C THR A 13 29.61 0.62 36.83
N CYS A 14 30.40 -0.42 36.54
CA CYS A 14 30.91 -0.67 35.20
C CYS A 14 29.72 -1.08 34.31
N LYS A 15 29.21 -0.15 33.51
CA LYS A 15 28.23 -0.49 32.46
C LYS A 15 28.97 -1.27 31.38
N ILE A 16 28.77 -2.59 31.36
CA ILE A 16 29.21 -3.44 30.24
C ILE A 16 28.44 -2.97 29.01
N VAL A 17 29.12 -2.26 28.11
CA VAL A 17 28.58 -1.94 26.79
C VAL A 17 28.72 -3.21 25.95
N ILE A 18 27.62 -3.94 25.78
CA ILE A 18 27.57 -5.05 24.83
C ILE A 18 27.54 -4.42 23.44
N ALA A 19 28.69 -4.40 22.76
CA ALA A 19 28.76 -4.01 21.36
C ALA A 19 28.17 -5.15 20.51
N GLN A 20 26.98 -4.95 19.96
CA GLN A 20 26.41 -5.88 18.98
C GLN A 20 27.14 -5.68 17.64
N SER A 21 27.69 -6.76 17.07
CA SER A 21 28.18 -6.73 15.69
C SER A 21 27.02 -6.46 14.74
N TYR A 22 27.22 -5.53 13.80
CA TYR A 22 26.26 -5.23 12.75
C TYR A 22 26.87 -5.55 11.39
N GLU A 23 26.02 -5.96 10.46
CA GLU A 23 26.39 -6.05 9.05
C GLU A 23 26.06 -4.73 8.37
N LEU A 24 26.91 -4.32 7.42
CA LEU A 24 26.65 -3.16 6.57
C LEU A 24 26.16 -3.63 5.20
N ILE A 25 25.08 -3.04 4.70
CA ILE A 25 24.67 -3.15 3.29
C ILE A 25 24.67 -1.74 2.72
N ASN A 26 25.52 -1.47 1.73
CA ASN A 26 25.68 -0.15 1.11
C ASN A 26 25.97 0.97 2.14
N ASN A 27 26.89 0.74 3.09
CA ASN A 27 27.21 1.64 4.22
C ASN A 27 26.04 1.90 5.20
N ASP A 28 24.95 1.14 5.15
CA ASP A 28 23.85 1.23 6.10
C ASP A 28 23.82 0.03 7.03
N THR A 29 23.50 0.29 8.30
CA THR A 29 23.48 -0.74 9.34
C THR A 29 22.26 -1.65 9.19
N LEU A 30 22.50 -2.95 9.09
CA LEU A 30 21.45 -3.96 8.97
C LEU A 30 21.04 -4.50 10.34
N ASN A 31 19.72 -4.56 10.58
CA ASN A 31 19.13 -5.20 11.75
C ASN A 31 19.71 -4.71 13.10
N TYR A 32 20.01 -3.42 13.17
CA TYR A 32 20.66 -2.79 14.32
C TYR A 32 19.67 -2.18 15.31
N THR A 33 20.01 -2.30 16.60
CA THR A 33 19.35 -1.62 17.71
C THR A 33 20.29 -0.66 18.42
N ASP A 34 19.78 0.51 18.83
CA ASP A 34 20.54 1.47 19.63
C ASP A 34 20.76 1.01 21.09
N ALA A 35 21.47 1.83 21.87
CA ALA A 35 21.78 1.54 23.29
C ALA A 35 20.52 1.40 24.18
N ALA A 36 19.36 1.86 23.73
CA ALA A 36 18.08 1.69 24.40
C ALA A 36 17.29 0.47 23.89
N GLY A 37 17.89 -0.33 23.01
CA GLY A 37 17.25 -1.50 22.39
C GLY A 37 16.25 -1.17 21.30
N LYS A 38 16.21 0.07 20.80
CA LYS A 38 15.26 0.44 19.73
C LYS A 38 15.84 0.14 18.36
N LYS A 39 15.01 -0.38 17.46
CA LYS A 39 15.40 -0.67 16.07
C LYS A 39 15.67 0.62 15.31
N GLN A 40 16.79 0.66 14.60
CA GLN A 40 17.18 1.78 13.75
C GLN A 40 17.61 1.28 12.36
N ALA A 41 17.72 2.19 11.39
CA ALA A 41 18.28 1.94 10.07
C ALA A 41 17.54 0.83 9.28
N LYS A 42 18.23 0.15 8.36
CA LYS A 42 17.64 -0.87 7.49
C LYS A 42 17.40 -2.17 8.24
N TRP A 43 16.25 -2.78 7.98
CA TRP A 43 15.88 -4.08 8.54
C TRP A 43 15.40 -5.03 7.46
N ILE A 44 15.76 -6.30 7.63
CA ILE A 44 15.25 -7.43 6.88
C ILE A 44 14.64 -8.41 7.88
N ILE A 45 13.36 -8.72 7.70
CA ILE A 45 12.61 -9.66 8.52
C ILE A 45 12.51 -10.97 7.76
N PHE A 46 13.07 -12.02 8.34
CA PHE A 46 13.04 -13.37 7.81
C PHE A 46 11.89 -14.18 8.39
N ASN A 47 11.45 -15.22 7.67
CA ASN A 47 10.31 -16.01 8.12
C ASN A 47 10.59 -16.81 9.39
N LYS A 48 11.84 -17.14 9.72
CA LYS A 48 12.21 -17.78 11.00
C LYS A 48 11.77 -16.99 12.23
N THR A 49 11.40 -15.72 12.06
CA THR A 49 10.84 -14.86 13.13
C THR A 49 9.30 -14.80 13.08
N LEU A 50 8.68 -15.07 11.94
CA LEU A 50 7.24 -14.91 11.71
C LEU A 50 6.48 -16.23 11.57
N HIS A 51 7.16 -17.32 11.21
CA HIS A 51 6.65 -18.67 11.00
C HIS A 51 5.39 -18.72 10.11
N LYS A 52 5.39 -17.97 9.00
CA LYS A 52 4.31 -18.05 8.00
C LYS A 52 4.36 -19.43 7.31
N PRO A 53 3.22 -20.17 7.18
CA PRO A 53 3.20 -21.55 6.69
C PRO A 53 3.84 -21.80 5.32
N ASP A 54 3.66 -20.88 4.38
CA ASP A 54 4.08 -21.07 2.98
C ASP A 54 5.52 -20.58 2.70
N TYR A 55 6.25 -20.15 3.73
CA TYR A 55 7.57 -19.52 3.59
C TYR A 55 8.63 -20.39 4.24
N THR A 56 9.83 -20.47 3.64
CA THR A 56 10.97 -21.11 4.31
C THR A 56 11.54 -20.19 5.38
N ASP A 57 12.13 -20.75 6.44
CA ASP A 57 12.64 -19.98 7.59
C ASP A 57 13.65 -18.88 7.18
N ASP A 58 14.53 -19.15 6.22
CA ASP A 58 15.52 -18.17 5.75
C ASP A 58 14.98 -17.22 4.66
N GLN A 59 13.70 -17.34 4.29
CA GLN A 59 13.09 -16.47 3.32
C GLN A 59 12.87 -15.06 3.89
N LYS A 60 13.26 -14.05 3.11
CA LYS A 60 12.92 -12.65 3.39
C LYS A 60 11.41 -12.44 3.22
N VAL A 61 10.76 -11.97 4.28
CA VAL A 61 9.31 -11.67 4.27
C VAL A 61 9.06 -10.18 4.13
N GLU A 62 9.84 -9.36 4.83
CA GLU A 62 9.72 -7.90 4.77
C GLU A 62 11.09 -7.22 4.83
N GLU A 63 11.21 -6.03 4.25
CA GLU A 63 12.33 -5.14 4.50
C GLU A 63 11.90 -3.68 4.49
N GLY A 64 12.63 -2.85 5.22
CA GLY A 64 12.38 -1.42 5.26
C GLY A 64 13.29 -0.73 6.26
N ARG A 65 12.91 0.48 6.69
CA ARG A 65 13.66 1.24 7.69
C ARG A 65 12.86 1.36 8.99
N PHE A 66 13.57 1.26 10.10
CA PHE A 66 13.09 1.68 11.41
C PHE A 66 13.78 2.97 11.84
N VAL A 67 13.01 3.83 12.50
CA VAL A 67 13.51 4.95 13.31
C VAL A 67 12.83 4.83 14.66
N ASP A 68 13.59 4.68 15.74
CA ASP A 68 13.07 4.47 17.10
C ASP A 68 12.04 3.33 17.20
N SER A 69 12.32 2.18 16.60
CA SER A 69 11.40 1.03 16.50
C SER A 69 10.11 1.29 15.72
N LYS A 70 10.02 2.38 14.96
CA LYS A 70 8.87 2.68 14.09
C LYS A 70 9.21 2.57 12.61
N LYS A 71 8.43 1.79 11.87
CA LYS A 71 8.49 1.69 10.40
C LYS A 71 8.38 3.09 9.81
N THR A 72 9.38 3.46 9.02
CA THR A 72 9.48 4.76 8.36
C THR A 72 9.98 4.60 6.94
N GLY A 73 9.42 5.37 6.01
CA GLY A 73 9.73 5.27 4.58
C GLY A 73 9.13 4.02 3.94
N ILE A 74 9.69 3.61 2.80
CA ILE A 74 9.17 2.50 2.01
C ILE A 74 9.51 1.17 2.68
N TRP A 75 8.47 0.39 2.97
CA TRP A 75 8.54 -1.01 3.35
C TRP A 75 8.12 -1.89 2.18
N ARG A 76 8.85 -2.99 1.99
CA ARG A 76 8.56 -4.01 0.99
C ARG A 76 8.16 -5.31 1.69
N GLU A 77 7.09 -5.94 1.23
CA GLU A 77 6.74 -7.32 1.60
C GLU A 77 6.94 -8.22 0.39
N PHE A 78 7.28 -9.48 0.61
CA PHE A 78 7.51 -10.49 -0.44
C PHE A 78 6.54 -11.66 -0.30
N PHE A 79 6.17 -12.26 -1.43
CA PHE A 79 5.40 -13.49 -1.51
C PHE A 79 6.28 -14.72 -1.24
N PRO A 80 5.67 -15.91 -1.00
CA PRO A 80 6.37 -17.20 -0.91
C PRO A 80 7.27 -17.50 -2.10
N ASN A 81 6.88 -17.08 -3.30
CA ASN A 81 7.65 -17.25 -4.53
C ASN A 81 8.79 -16.22 -4.69
N ASN A 82 9.08 -15.42 -3.65
CA ASN A 82 10.06 -14.32 -3.62
C ASN A 82 9.73 -13.09 -4.50
N ASN A 83 8.60 -13.10 -5.20
CA ASN A 83 8.15 -11.91 -5.90
C ASN A 83 7.73 -10.84 -4.88
N LEU A 84 7.87 -9.59 -5.29
CA LEU A 84 7.43 -8.46 -4.48
C LEU A 84 5.90 -8.53 -4.32
N LYS A 85 5.43 -8.41 -3.08
CA LYS A 85 4.00 -8.42 -2.73
C LYS A 85 3.46 -7.03 -2.54
N SER A 86 4.22 -6.14 -1.89
CA SER A 86 3.83 -4.75 -1.70
C SER A 86 5.02 -3.82 -1.52
N LYS A 87 4.81 -2.53 -1.83
CA LYS A 87 5.64 -1.39 -1.46
C LYS A 87 4.72 -0.36 -0.81
N ILE A 88 4.86 -0.15 0.49
CA ILE A 88 3.99 0.76 1.25
C ILE A 88 4.86 1.77 1.97
N THR A 89 4.53 3.05 1.83
CA THR A 89 5.19 4.11 2.59
C THR A 89 4.62 4.17 4.00
N TYR A 90 5.49 4.13 5.01
CA TYR A 90 5.12 4.26 6.42
C TYR A 90 5.67 5.54 7.02
N GLU A 91 4.88 6.12 7.91
CA GLU A 91 5.28 7.19 8.81
C GLU A 91 4.92 6.77 10.23
N ASN A 92 5.93 6.57 11.09
CA ASN A 92 5.73 6.20 12.48
C ASN A 92 4.81 4.97 12.68
N ASN A 93 5.09 3.85 11.97
CA ASN A 93 4.25 2.63 11.93
C ASN A 93 2.89 2.75 11.24
N ARG A 94 2.52 3.92 10.71
CA ARG A 94 1.24 4.10 10.00
C ARG A 94 1.49 4.18 8.49
N PRO A 95 0.78 3.39 7.66
CA PRO A 95 0.79 3.60 6.22
C PRO A 95 0.38 5.04 5.89
N SER A 96 1.23 5.75 5.15
CA SER A 96 1.05 7.16 4.80
C SER A 96 1.90 7.46 3.56
N GLY A 97 1.26 7.87 2.47
CA GLY A 97 1.91 8.11 1.18
C GLY A 97 1.56 7.05 0.14
N TYR A 98 2.42 6.91 -0.87
CA TYR A 98 2.14 6.01 -1.99
C TYR A 98 2.26 4.54 -1.58
N ALA A 99 1.35 3.73 -2.07
CA ALA A 99 1.30 2.29 -1.87
C ALA A 99 1.09 1.57 -3.21
N ILE A 100 1.81 0.46 -3.41
CA ILE A 100 1.71 -0.42 -4.58
C ILE A 100 1.62 -1.84 -4.07
N MET A 101 0.65 -2.59 -4.55
CA MET A 101 0.47 -4.00 -4.28
C MET A 101 0.61 -4.74 -5.60
N TYR A 102 1.14 -5.95 -5.54
CA TYR A 102 1.45 -6.74 -6.72
C TYR A 102 0.65 -8.05 -6.71
N HIS A 103 0.35 -8.54 -7.89
CA HIS A 103 -0.06 -9.93 -8.09
C HIS A 103 1.15 -10.84 -7.85
N ASP A 104 0.89 -12.12 -7.57
CA ASP A 104 1.95 -13.12 -7.36
C ASP A 104 2.85 -13.31 -8.60
N ASN A 105 2.33 -13.02 -9.79
CA ASN A 105 3.03 -12.99 -11.07
C ASN A 105 3.97 -11.77 -11.24
N GLY A 106 4.03 -10.88 -10.24
CA GLY A 106 4.92 -9.72 -10.19
C GLY A 106 4.39 -8.47 -10.90
N LYS A 107 3.23 -8.50 -11.55
CA LYS A 107 2.57 -7.32 -12.10
C LYS A 107 1.88 -6.52 -11.00
N ILE A 108 1.68 -5.22 -11.23
CA ILE A 108 0.94 -4.37 -10.29
C ILE A 108 -0.51 -4.87 -10.23
N LYS A 109 -1.03 -4.94 -9.00
CA LYS A 109 -2.43 -5.26 -8.70
C LYS A 109 -3.22 -3.99 -8.43
N GLU A 110 -2.73 -3.13 -7.55
CA GLU A 110 -3.32 -1.83 -7.26
C GLU A 110 -2.24 -0.85 -6.83
N GLU A 111 -2.48 0.43 -7.06
CA GLU A 111 -1.62 1.51 -6.58
C GLU A 111 -2.40 2.80 -6.35
N GLY A 112 -1.90 3.63 -5.43
CA GLY A 112 -2.50 4.93 -5.13
C GLY A 112 -1.88 5.61 -3.92
N LEU A 113 -2.43 6.76 -3.54
CA LEU A 113 -2.06 7.45 -2.31
C LEU A 113 -2.92 6.97 -1.14
N TRP A 114 -2.26 6.55 -0.07
CA TRP A 114 -2.89 6.14 1.17
C TRP A 114 -2.69 7.19 2.26
N LYS A 115 -3.77 7.65 2.89
CA LYS A 115 -3.71 8.62 3.98
C LYS A 115 -4.83 8.36 4.96
N ASN A 116 -4.55 8.36 6.27
CA ASN A 116 -5.57 8.19 7.31
C ASN A 116 -6.45 6.93 7.11
N ASN A 117 -5.82 5.80 6.79
CA ASN A 117 -6.47 4.49 6.59
C ASN A 117 -7.44 4.41 5.39
N ARG A 118 -7.21 5.17 4.32
CA ARG A 118 -8.00 5.13 3.08
C ARG A 118 -7.20 5.58 1.86
N TRP A 119 -7.67 5.21 0.67
CA TRP A 119 -7.23 5.78 -0.59
C TRP A 119 -7.68 7.24 -0.73
N VAL A 120 -6.80 8.07 -1.28
CA VAL A 120 -7.04 9.47 -1.63
C VAL A 120 -6.37 9.77 -2.97
N GLY A 121 -6.84 10.77 -3.70
CA GLY A 121 -6.31 11.12 -5.03
C GLY A 121 -6.44 9.98 -6.04
N GLU A 122 -5.48 9.90 -6.95
CA GLU A 122 -5.44 8.88 -8.01
C GLU A 122 -5.25 7.46 -7.43
N TYR A 123 -6.04 6.53 -7.98
CA TYR A 123 -6.00 5.12 -7.65
C TYR A 123 -6.23 4.29 -8.91
N LYS A 124 -5.42 3.24 -9.08
CA LYS A 124 -5.61 2.26 -10.15
C LYS A 124 -5.66 0.86 -9.59
N LEU A 125 -6.58 0.05 -10.11
CA LEU A 125 -6.63 -1.40 -9.96
C LEU A 125 -6.33 -2.03 -11.31
N TYR A 126 -5.64 -3.15 -11.34
CA TYR A 126 -5.17 -3.83 -12.54
C TYR A 126 -5.57 -5.30 -12.52
N PHE A 127 -5.95 -5.81 -13.69
CA PHE A 127 -6.09 -7.24 -13.94
C PHE A 127 -4.74 -7.96 -13.86
N GLU A 128 -4.76 -9.28 -13.71
CA GLU A 128 -3.53 -10.10 -13.70
C GLU A 128 -2.75 -10.02 -15.03
N ASN A 129 -3.42 -9.69 -16.13
CA ASN A 129 -2.76 -9.46 -17.42
C ASN A 129 -1.96 -8.13 -17.45
N GLY A 130 -2.12 -7.27 -16.44
CA GLY A 130 -1.44 -5.98 -16.29
C GLY A 130 -2.21 -4.80 -16.88
N GLN A 131 -3.38 -5.02 -17.46
CA GLN A 131 -4.25 -3.95 -17.94
C GLN A 131 -5.02 -3.31 -16.79
N VAL A 132 -5.35 -2.03 -16.94
CA VAL A 132 -6.14 -1.30 -15.94
C VAL A 132 -7.53 -1.91 -15.90
N GLN A 133 -8.01 -2.21 -14.69
CA GLN A 133 -9.37 -2.65 -14.39
C GLN A 133 -10.22 -1.48 -13.88
N GLN A 134 -9.65 -0.63 -13.04
CA GLN A 134 -10.29 0.55 -12.48
C GLN A 134 -9.32 1.72 -12.46
N ASP A 135 -9.80 2.88 -12.87
CA ASP A 135 -9.08 4.15 -12.83
C ASP A 135 -9.96 5.17 -12.13
N PHE A 136 -9.66 5.39 -10.85
CA PHE A 136 -10.50 6.16 -9.95
C PHE A 136 -9.73 7.32 -9.33
N THR A 137 -10.47 8.34 -8.95
CA THR A 137 -9.97 9.46 -8.15
C THR A 137 -10.82 9.57 -6.89
N PHE A 138 -10.16 9.67 -5.73
CA PHE A 138 -10.80 9.82 -4.42
C PHE A 138 -10.52 11.20 -3.82
N ASN A 139 -11.49 11.78 -3.13
CA ASN A 139 -11.28 13.01 -2.35
C ASN A 139 -10.53 12.71 -1.03
N THR A 140 -10.23 13.77 -0.26
CA THR A 140 -9.49 13.66 1.01
C THR A 140 -10.23 12.88 2.11
N THR A 141 -11.53 12.64 1.95
CA THR A 141 -12.35 11.82 2.85
C THR A 141 -12.45 10.37 2.42
N GLY A 142 -11.87 10.01 1.27
CA GLY A 142 -11.86 8.66 0.70
C GLY A 142 -13.12 8.30 -0.10
N LYS A 143 -13.90 9.29 -0.53
CA LYS A 143 -15.03 9.08 -1.44
C LYS A 143 -14.59 9.32 -2.88
N ARG A 144 -15.20 8.63 -3.85
CA ARG A 144 -14.94 8.87 -5.27
C ARG A 144 -15.32 10.30 -5.65
N GLU A 145 -14.48 10.93 -6.46
CA GLU A 145 -14.60 12.32 -6.87
C GLU A 145 -14.00 12.50 -8.27
N GLY A 146 -14.69 13.21 -9.15
CA GLY A 146 -14.27 13.37 -10.54
C GLY A 146 -14.52 12.13 -11.41
N GLN A 147 -13.76 12.00 -12.49
CA GLN A 147 -13.94 10.95 -13.48
C GLN A 147 -13.55 9.58 -12.92
N GLN A 148 -14.40 8.58 -13.14
CA GLN A 148 -14.15 7.19 -12.77
C GLN A 148 -14.34 6.33 -14.02
N THR A 149 -13.39 5.43 -14.26
CA THR A 149 -13.45 4.53 -15.41
C THR A 149 -13.23 3.09 -14.97
N TYR A 150 -14.09 2.21 -15.48
CA TYR A 150 -13.93 0.77 -15.42
C TYR A 150 -13.58 0.25 -16.81
N TYR A 151 -12.78 -0.81 -16.87
CA TYR A 151 -12.32 -1.40 -18.12
C TYR A 151 -12.61 -2.89 -18.15
N PHE A 152 -12.76 -3.44 -19.35
CA PHE A 152 -12.72 -4.87 -19.62
C PHE A 152 -11.27 -5.36 -19.67
N GLU A 153 -11.05 -6.68 -19.58
CA GLU A 153 -9.71 -7.28 -19.63
C GLU A 153 -8.96 -7.01 -20.95
N ASN A 154 -9.71 -6.72 -22.03
CA ASN A 154 -9.15 -6.36 -23.33
C ASN A 154 -8.69 -4.88 -23.42
N GLY A 155 -8.92 -4.10 -22.36
CA GLY A 155 -8.47 -2.70 -22.22
C GLY A 155 -9.46 -1.67 -22.71
N GLN A 156 -10.58 -2.10 -23.25
CA GLN A 156 -11.65 -1.20 -23.62
C GLN A 156 -12.43 -0.77 -22.38
N LYS A 157 -12.99 0.44 -22.43
CA LYS A 157 -13.84 0.95 -21.35
C LYS A 157 -15.06 0.07 -21.23
N ALA A 158 -15.45 -0.24 -20.01
CA ALA A 158 -16.71 -0.88 -19.66
C ALA A 158 -17.71 0.17 -19.17
N ILE A 159 -17.24 1.10 -18.32
CA ILE A 159 -18.05 2.18 -17.75
C ILE A 159 -17.17 3.42 -17.63
N GLU A 160 -17.70 4.60 -17.95
CA GLU A 160 -17.10 5.87 -17.57
C GLU A 160 -18.17 6.85 -17.08
N GLY A 161 -17.84 7.68 -16.09
CA GLY A 161 -18.74 8.73 -15.60
C GLY A 161 -18.05 9.61 -14.57
N ASN A 162 -18.77 10.60 -14.04
CA ASN A 162 -18.27 11.46 -12.97
C ASN A 162 -18.96 11.14 -11.64
N TRP A 163 -18.21 11.27 -10.55
CA TRP A 163 -18.68 11.13 -9.19
C TRP A 163 -18.43 12.44 -8.43
N ALA A 164 -19.34 12.81 -7.54
CA ALA A 164 -19.20 13.91 -6.59
C ALA A 164 -19.61 13.42 -5.21
N GLU A 165 -18.72 13.56 -4.23
CA GLU A 165 -18.96 13.11 -2.85
C GLU A 165 -19.39 11.63 -2.75
N GLY A 166 -18.80 10.79 -3.60
CA GLY A 166 -19.06 9.35 -3.65
C GLY A 166 -20.35 8.94 -4.38
N LYS A 167 -21.02 9.86 -5.07
CA LYS A 167 -22.25 9.60 -5.83
C LYS A 167 -22.11 9.96 -7.30
N GLU A 168 -22.76 9.21 -8.19
CA GLU A 168 -22.80 9.48 -9.62
C GLU A 168 -23.36 10.88 -9.91
N ALA A 169 -22.70 11.61 -10.80
CA ALA A 169 -23.07 12.96 -11.20
C ALA A 169 -22.89 13.16 -12.71
N GLY A 170 -23.97 13.57 -13.39
CA GLY A 170 -23.99 13.77 -14.84
C GLY A 170 -24.11 12.46 -15.62
N ILE A 171 -23.56 12.45 -16.82
CA ILE A 171 -23.69 11.33 -17.76
C ILE A 171 -22.71 10.22 -17.40
N LEU A 172 -23.24 9.02 -17.18
CA LEU A 172 -22.54 7.77 -17.11
C LEU A 172 -22.75 7.01 -18.43
N LYS A 173 -21.66 6.54 -19.03
CA LYS A 173 -21.69 5.73 -20.25
C LYS A 173 -21.28 4.31 -19.93
N GLU A 174 -22.02 3.37 -20.48
CA GLU A 174 -21.72 1.94 -20.47
C GLU A 174 -21.36 1.50 -21.89
N TYR A 175 -20.44 0.56 -21.99
CA TYR A 175 -19.89 0.10 -23.25
C TYR A 175 -20.01 -1.42 -23.37
N TYR A 176 -20.06 -1.91 -24.61
CA TYR A 176 -19.83 -3.31 -24.93
C TYR A 176 -18.33 -3.61 -25.01
N GLU A 177 -17.95 -4.89 -24.90
CA GLU A 177 -16.55 -5.34 -25.03
C GLU A 177 -15.91 -5.09 -26.39
N ASN A 178 -16.70 -4.69 -27.40
CA ASN A 178 -16.22 -4.29 -28.71
C ASN A 178 -15.97 -2.76 -28.82
N GLY A 179 -16.34 -1.99 -27.79
CA GLY A 179 -16.10 -0.57 -27.66
C GLY A 179 -17.29 0.30 -28.09
N ASP A 180 -18.37 -0.30 -28.58
CA ASP A 180 -19.60 0.42 -28.88
C ASP A 180 -20.28 0.88 -27.59
N ILE A 181 -20.87 2.07 -27.60
CA ILE A 181 -21.70 2.55 -26.49
C ILE A 181 -22.92 1.64 -26.39
N LYS A 182 -23.15 1.12 -25.19
CA LYS A 182 -24.30 0.30 -24.81
C LYS A 182 -25.41 1.16 -24.23
N ALA A 183 -25.06 2.11 -23.36
CA ALA A 183 -26.03 3.00 -22.74
C ALA A 183 -25.43 4.33 -22.31
N GLU A 184 -26.27 5.35 -22.24
CA GLU A 184 -26.00 6.64 -21.60
C GLU A 184 -27.08 6.89 -20.54
N LYS A 185 -26.68 7.18 -19.31
CA LYS A 185 -27.55 7.35 -18.15
C LYS A 185 -27.20 8.66 -17.44
N ASN A 186 -28.17 9.53 -17.20
CA ASN A 186 -27.92 10.77 -16.45
C ASN A 186 -28.22 10.57 -14.96
N PHE A 187 -27.29 10.98 -14.10
CA PHE A 187 -27.43 10.90 -12.65
C PHE A 187 -27.36 12.30 -12.02
N ASN A 188 -28.16 12.53 -10.99
CA ASN A 188 -28.05 13.70 -10.13
C ASN A 188 -27.88 13.25 -8.68
N GLY A 189 -26.64 13.28 -8.18
CA GLY A 189 -26.33 12.88 -6.82
C GLY A 189 -26.73 11.43 -6.52
N GLY A 190 -26.41 10.51 -7.44
CA GLY A 190 -26.70 9.08 -7.35
C GLY A 190 -28.13 8.68 -7.73
N MET A 191 -29.01 9.65 -8.02
CA MET A 191 -30.37 9.36 -8.51
C MET A 191 -30.37 9.29 -10.04
N LEU A 192 -30.75 8.14 -10.60
CA LEU A 192 -30.91 7.94 -12.03
C LEU A 192 -32.14 8.67 -12.55
N ASP A 193 -31.96 9.54 -13.55
CA ASP A 193 -33.05 10.03 -14.38
C ASP A 193 -33.38 8.98 -15.45
N VAL A 194 -34.34 8.11 -15.13
CA VAL A 194 -34.76 7.00 -16.01
C VAL A 194 -35.22 7.51 -17.38
N ALA A 195 -35.88 8.67 -17.44
CA ALA A 195 -36.38 9.23 -18.69
C ALA A 195 -35.26 9.70 -19.63
N SER A 196 -34.08 10.00 -19.10
CA SER A 196 -32.89 10.39 -19.86
C SER A 196 -32.06 9.20 -20.36
N THR A 197 -32.41 7.98 -19.95
CA THR A 197 -31.63 6.79 -20.30
C THR A 197 -31.77 6.46 -21.78
N LYS A 198 -30.63 6.34 -22.47
CA LYS A 198 -30.55 5.88 -23.86
C LYS A 198 -29.82 4.56 -23.90
N THR A 199 -30.34 3.61 -24.67
CA THR A 199 -29.72 2.31 -24.93
C THR A 199 -29.48 2.14 -26.40
N TYR A 200 -28.40 1.47 -26.76
CA TYR A 200 -27.96 1.30 -28.12
C TYR A 200 -27.58 -0.16 -28.35
N GLU A 201 -27.89 -0.66 -29.55
CA GLU A 201 -27.43 -1.98 -30.00
C GLU A 201 -25.97 -1.90 -30.47
N PRO A 202 -25.18 -2.98 -30.34
CA PRO A 202 -23.81 -2.99 -30.84
C PRO A 202 -23.82 -2.92 -32.37
N LYS A 203 -22.84 -2.23 -32.96
CA LYS A 203 -22.76 -2.05 -34.43
C LYS A 203 -22.37 -3.33 -35.16
N LYS A 204 -21.77 -4.28 -34.45
CA LYS A 204 -21.41 -5.62 -34.92
C LYS A 204 -21.82 -6.64 -33.86
N PRO A 205 -22.20 -7.88 -34.26
CA PRO A 205 -22.43 -8.95 -33.30
C PRO A 205 -21.22 -9.11 -32.38
N ILE A 206 -21.49 -9.27 -31.08
CA ILE A 206 -20.49 -9.62 -30.09
C ILE A 206 -20.28 -11.14 -30.27
N VAL A 207 -19.08 -11.53 -30.71
CA VAL A 207 -18.69 -12.92 -30.96
C VAL A 207 -18.12 -13.52 -29.69
#